data_AF-A0A2V6MAF8-F1
#
_entry.id   AF-A0A2V6MAF8-F1
#
_cell.length_a   1.000
_cell.length_b   1.000
_cell.length_c   1.000
_cell.angle_alpha   90.00
_cell.angle_beta   90.00
_cell.angle_gamma   90.00
#
_symmetry.space_group_name_H-M   'P 1'
#
loop_
_entity.id
_entity.type
_entity.pdbx_description
1 polymer ?
#
loop_
_entity_poly.entity_id
_entity_poly.type
_entity_poly.pdbx_seq_one_letter_code
_entity_poly.pdbx_strand_id
1 'polypeptide(L)' 'MGIEDIRILKYSERFSPFNIVMSDGRVVWVERPERIALWPTGKPVAVYEGPAVSILEVKRIAGLEPNAVDA' A
#
# COMPACT_ATOMS: atom_id res chain seq x y z
N MET A 1 -15.45 -9.80 -8.56
CA MET A 1 -15.26 -10.40 -7.23
C MET A 1 -16.35 -11.43 -7.02
N GLY A 2 -15.99 -12.72 -6.96
CA GLY A 2 -16.91 -13.84 -6.73
C GLY A 2 -16.74 -14.43 -5.31
N ILE A 3 -17.57 -15.42 -4.98
CA ILE A 3 -17.52 -16.08 -3.66
C ILE A 3 -16.18 -16.76 -3.39
N GLU A 4 -15.50 -17.25 -4.43
CA GLU A 4 -14.18 -17.85 -4.32
C GLU A 4 -13.10 -16.82 -3.96
N ASP A 5 -13.16 -15.60 -4.52
CA ASP A 5 -12.28 -14.48 -4.13
C ASP A 5 -12.46 -14.08 -2.66
N ILE A 6 -13.65 -14.32 -2.09
CA ILE A 6 -13.90 -14.06 -0.66
C ILE A 6 -13.32 -15.19 0.21
N ARG A 7 -13.38 -16.45 -0.25
CA ARG A 7 -12.84 -17.60 0.52
C ARG A 7 -11.33 -17.51 0.71
N ILE A 8 -10.58 -16.98 -0.27
CA ILE A 8 -9.11 -16.88 -0.15
C ILE A 8 -8.69 -15.94 0.99
N LEU A 9 -9.53 -14.95 1.35
CA LEU A 9 -9.26 -14.01 2.43
C LEU A 9 -9.17 -14.69 3.80
N LYS A 10 -9.71 -15.91 3.97
CA LYS A 10 -9.54 -16.69 5.20
C LYS A 10 -8.07 -17.04 5.49
N TYR A 11 -7.25 -17.10 4.43
CA TYR A 11 -5.83 -17.45 4.51
C TYR A 11 -4.92 -16.22 4.34
N SER A 12 -5.48 -15.01 4.21
CA SER A 12 -4.65 -13.82 4.12
C SER A 12 -4.03 -13.52 5.47
N GLU A 13 -2.75 -13.16 5.46
CA GLU A 13 -2.12 -12.57 6.63
C GLU A 13 -2.83 -11.27 7.02
N ARG A 14 -2.78 -10.95 8.32
CA ARG A 14 -3.27 -9.64 8.78
C ARG A 14 -2.44 -8.56 8.11
N PHE A 15 -3.11 -7.51 7.68
CA PHE A 15 -2.42 -6.32 7.23
C PHE A 15 -1.49 -5.80 8.34
N SER A 16 -0.25 -5.53 7.99
CA SER A 16 0.73 -4.86 8.84
C SER A 16 1.10 -3.53 8.19
N PRO A 17 1.07 -2.40 8.90
CA PRO A 17 1.50 -1.11 8.36
C PRO A 17 2.91 -1.15 7.80
N PHE A 18 3.13 -0.46 6.69
CA PHE A 18 4.42 -0.45 6.00
C PHE A 18 4.71 0.90 5.36
N ASN A 19 5.97 1.11 5.03
CA ASN A 19 6.47 2.26 4.30
C ASN A 19 6.75 1.89 2.85
N ILE A 20 6.35 2.76 1.92
CA ILE A 20 6.80 2.74 0.54
C ILE A 20 8.01 3.65 0.44
N VAL A 21 9.16 3.09 0.10
CA VAL A 21 10.39 3.84 -0.13
C VAL A 21 10.51 4.11 -1.63
N MET A 22 10.54 5.38 -2.01
CA MET A 22 10.72 5.83 -3.38
C MET A 22 12.21 5.92 -3.72
N SER A 23 12.55 5.81 -5.00
CA SER A 23 13.93 5.87 -5.51
C SER A 23 14.61 7.22 -5.33
N ASP A 24 13.84 8.29 -5.07
CA ASP A 24 14.34 9.62 -4.70
C ASP A 24 14.51 9.79 -3.18
N GLY A 25 14.33 8.72 -2.39
CA GLY A 25 14.46 8.73 -0.93
C GLY A 25 13.20 9.19 -0.18
N ARG A 26 12.14 9.59 -0.90
CA ARG A 26 10.85 9.91 -0.25
C ARG A 26 10.23 8.64 0.35
N VAL A 27 9.69 8.77 1.55
CA VAL A 27 9.00 7.68 2.25
C VAL A 27 7.52 8.04 2.39
N VAL A 28 6.64 7.11 2.06
CA VAL A 28 5.18 7.28 2.17
C VAL A 28 4.62 6.17 3.05
N TRP A 29 3.88 6.54 4.09
CA TRP A 29 3.36 5.60 5.07
C TRP A 29 1.97 5.08 4.68
N VAL A 30 1.82 3.76 4.70
CA VAL A 30 0.55 3.08 4.53
C VAL A 30 0.08 2.54 5.88
N GLU A 31 -0.71 3.35 6.60
CA GLU A 31 -1.23 3.01 7.92
C GLU A 31 -2.26 1.86 7.87
N ARG A 32 -3.09 1.83 6.83
CA ARG A 32 -4.26 0.94 6.74
C ARG A 32 -4.47 0.43 5.31
N PRO A 33 -5.06 -0.77 5.12
CA PRO A 33 -5.28 -1.31 3.79
C PRO A 33 -6.21 -0.44 2.93
N GLU A 34 -7.19 0.25 3.54
CA GLU A 34 -8.08 1.16 2.83
C GLU A 34 -7.41 2.47 2.36
N ARG A 35 -6.18 2.74 2.80
CA ARG A 35 -5.41 3.94 2.43
C ARG A 35 -4.48 3.74 1.25
N ILE A 36 -4.54 2.60 0.57
CA ILE A 36 -3.75 2.34 -0.64
C ILE A 36 -4.66 1.82 -1.75
N ALA A 37 -4.46 2.33 -2.97
CA ALA A 37 -5.18 1.88 -4.14
C ALA A 37 -4.24 1.79 -5.35
N LEU A 38 -4.29 0.64 -6.04
CA LEU A 38 -3.59 0.45 -7.31
C LEU A 38 -4.52 0.87 -8.45
N TRP A 39 -4.02 1.63 -9.43
CA TRP A 39 -4.81 1.98 -10.61
C TRP A 39 -5.15 0.73 -11.43
N PRO A 40 -6.24 0.76 -12.23
CA PRO A 40 -6.59 -0.34 -13.13
C PRO A 40 -5.46 -0.73 -14.11
N THR A 41 -4.59 0.23 -14.45
CA THR A 41 -3.44 0.01 -15.32
C THR A 41 -2.24 -0.62 -14.61
N GLY A 42 -2.26 -0.69 -13.27
CA GLY A 42 -1.16 -1.18 -12.44
C GLY A 42 0.06 -0.26 -12.37
N LYS A 43 0.00 0.95 -12.94
CA LYS A 43 1.18 1.81 -13.14
C LYS A 43 1.40 2.83 -12.01
N PRO A 44 0.36 3.57 -11.57
CA PRO A 44 0.44 4.32 -10.32
C PRO A 44 -0.31 3.64 -9.17
N VAL A 45 0.18 3.91 -7.96
CA VAL A 45 -0.48 3.65 -6.69
C VAL A 45 -0.84 5.00 -6.06
N ALA A 46 -2.06 5.14 -5.52
CA ALA A 46 -2.35 6.25 -4.61
C ALA A 46 -2.23 5.78 -3.16
N VAL A 47 -1.67 6.66 -2.34
CA VAL A 47 -1.69 6.54 -0.89
C VAL A 47 -2.39 7.76 -0.29
N TYR A 48 -3.33 7.51 0.60
CA TYR A 48 -4.07 8.54 1.31
C TYR A 48 -3.35 8.89 2.62
N GLU A 49 -2.73 10.06 2.67
CA GLU A 49 -1.96 10.58 3.80
C GLU A 49 -2.80 11.64 4.54
N GLY A 50 -3.84 11.18 5.23
CA GLY A 50 -4.83 12.06 5.84
C GLY A 50 -5.67 12.79 4.78
N PRO A 51 -5.68 14.14 4.73
CA PRO A 51 -6.39 14.89 3.69
C PRO A 51 -5.64 14.93 2.35
N ALA A 52 -4.38 14.51 2.30
CA ALA A 52 -3.56 14.52 1.11
C ALA A 52 -3.58 13.16 0.38
N VAL A 53 -3.32 13.19 -0.93
CA VAL A 53 -3.16 11.99 -1.76
C VAL A 53 -1.82 12.06 -2.47
N SER A 54 -0.99 11.04 -2.24
CA SER A 54 0.27 10.83 -2.96
C SER A 54 0.06 9.86 -4.11
N ILE A 55 0.37 10.29 -5.33
CA ILE A 55 0.39 9.41 -6.51
C ILE A 55 1.83 8.96 -6.76
N LEU A 56 2.07 7.66 -6.67
CA LEU A 56 3.38 7.03 -6.73
C LEU A 56 3.48 6.15 -7.97
N GLU A 57 4.45 6.44 -8.82
CA GLU A 57 4.80 5.57 -9.95
C GLU A 57 5.44 4.28 -9.42
N VAL A 58 4.85 3.11 -9.69
CA VAL A 58 5.34 1.82 -9.19
C VAL A 58 6.78 1.56 -9.60
N LYS A 59 7.17 1.96 -10.82
CA LYS A 59 8.55 1.84 -11.33
C LYS A 59 9.59 2.65 -10.55
N ARG A 60 9.14 3.59 -9.70
CA ARG A 60 10.00 4.43 -8.85
C ARG A 60 10.00 3.96 -7.40
N ILE A 61 9.30 2.89 -7.07
CA ILE A 61 9.37 2.28 -5.73
C ILE A 61 10.70 1.53 -5.65
N ALA A 62 11.52 1.90 -4.67
CA ALA A 62 12.78 1.24 -4.36
C ALA A 62 12.58 0.04 -3.42
N GLY A 63 11.57 0.09 -2.55
CA GLY A 63 11.27 -1.01 -1.64
C GLY A 63 10.03 -0.78 -0.78
N LEU A 64 9.65 -1.83 -0.06
CA LEU A 64 8.64 -1.82 0.98
C LEU A 64 9.32 -2.20 2.30
N GLU A 65 9.14 -1.39 3.33
CA GLU A 65 9.75 -1.61 4.64
C GLU A 65 8.67 -1.74 5.71
N PRO A 66 8.79 -2.69 6.66
CA PRO A 66 7.89 -2.74 7.81
C PRO A 66 7.90 -1.40 8.53
N ASN A 67 6.73 -0.85 8.82
CA ASN A 67 6.63 0.32 9.68
C ASN A 67 6.18 -0.19 11.05
N ALA A 68 7.17 -0.46 11.91
CA ALA A 68 6.93 -0.82 13.30
C ALA A 68 6.42 0.42 14.03
N VAL A 69 5.12 0.67 13.95
CA VAL A 69 4.44 1.42 14.99
C VAL A 69 4.21 0.43 16.13
N ASP A 70 5.01 0.56 17.20
CA ASP A 70 4.68 -0.07 18.48
C ASP A 70 3.23 0.33 18.84
N ALA A 71 2.32 -0.63 18.79
CA ALA A 71 0.92 -0.49 19.18
C ALA A 71 0.47 -1.73 19.96
#